data_AF-A0A1D6Q4E2-F1
#
_entry.id   AF-A0A1D6Q4E2-F1
#
_cell.length_a   1.000
_cell.length_b   1.000
_cell.length_c   1.000
_cell.angle_alpha   90.00
_cell.angle_beta   90.00
_cell.angle_gamma   90.00
#
_symmetry.space_group_name_H-M   'P 1'
#
loop_
_entity.id
_entity.type
_entity.pdbx_description
1 polymer ?
#
loop_
_entity_poly.entity_id
_entity_poly.type
_entity_poly.pdbx_seq_one_letter_code
_entity_poly.pdbx_strand_id
1 'polypeptide(L)'
;MIWNNVYEKGLVDVMHDHKDNPKFKGQNGWNHDGWNSITTKFNEKFPLAHFSKQQLQEKERELKGYYKTIRDSRKESRVGWNDTLCMVLAEPEVWPS
;
A
#
# COMPACT_ATOMS: atom_id res chain seq x y z
N MET A 1 6.86 0.23 -14.70
CA MET A 1 5.64 1.03 -14.47
C MET A 1 5.82 1.81 -13.18
N ILE A 2 5.39 3.07 -13.18
CA ILE A 2 5.57 3.96 -12.04
C ILE A 2 4.33 3.85 -11.14
N TRP A 3 4.54 3.65 -9.84
CA TRP A 3 3.45 3.69 -8.86
C TRP A 3 2.85 5.08 -8.80
N ASN A 4 1.51 5.15 -8.75
CA ASN A 4 0.79 6.40 -8.53
C ASN A 4 -0.26 6.18 -7.43
N ASN A 5 -0.86 7.27 -6.95
CA ASN A 5 -1.83 7.21 -5.85
C ASN A 5 -3.04 6.31 -6.17
N VAL A 6 -3.46 6.23 -7.44
CA VAL A 6 -4.56 5.35 -7.87
C VAL A 6 -4.20 3.88 -7.68
N TYR A 7 -2.98 3.47 -8.06
CA TYR A 7 -2.51 2.11 -7.88
C TYR A 7 -2.25 1.79 -6.41
N GLU A 8 -1.71 2.73 -5.64
CA GLU A 8 -1.49 2.55 -4.20
C GLU A 8 -2.81 2.36 -3.45
N LYS A 9 -3.79 3.23 -3.68
CA LYS A 9 -5.14 3.07 -3.12
C LYS A 9 -5.77 1.76 -3.60
N GLY A 10 -5.62 1.45 -4.88
CA GLY A 10 -6.11 0.21 -5.46
C GLY A 10 -5.56 -1.05 -4.77
N LEU A 11 -4.28 -1.03 -4.41
CA LEU A 11 -3.62 -2.12 -3.68
C LEU A 11 -4.16 -2.25 -2.26
N VAL A 12 -4.29 -1.12 -1.55
CA VAL A 12 -4.85 -1.09 -0.19
C VAL A 12 -6.30 -1.58 -0.17
N ASP A 13 -7.14 -1.16 -1.13
CA ASP A 13 -8.52 -1.61 -1.26
C ASP A 13 -8.57 -3.15 -1.42
N VAL A 14 -7.79 -3.71 -2.36
CA VAL A 14 -7.77 -5.17 -2.60
C VAL A 14 -7.28 -5.94 -1.36
N MET A 15 -6.25 -5.44 -0.68
CA MET A 15 -5.77 -6.03 0.57
C MET A 15 -6.82 -5.98 1.67
N HIS A 16 -7.55 -4.86 1.79
CA HIS A 16 -8.59 -4.70 2.78
C HIS A 16 -9.74 -5.69 2.57
N ASP A 17 -10.15 -5.92 1.32
CA ASP A 17 -11.20 -6.88 0.98
C ASP A 17 -10.84 -8.32 1.36
N HIS A 18 -9.55 -8.65 1.38
CA HIS A 18 -9.06 -10.01 1.69
C HIS A 18 -8.70 -10.18 3.18
N LYS A 19 -8.74 -9.11 3.99
CA LYS A 19 -8.12 -9.08 5.33
C LYS A 19 -8.79 -10.01 6.34
N ASP A 20 -10.10 -10.18 6.20
CA ASP A 20 -10.93 -10.94 7.13
C ASP A 20 -11.00 -12.43 6.77
N ASN A 21 -10.37 -12.85 5.65
CA ASN A 21 -10.32 -14.24 5.25
C ASN A 21 -9.09 -14.94 5.86
N PRO A 22 -9.27 -15.83 6.87
CA PRO A 22 -8.15 -16.50 7.54
C PRO A 22 -7.35 -17.39 6.60
N LYS A 23 -7.93 -17.87 5.49
CA LYS A 23 -7.22 -18.69 4.49
C LYS A 23 -6.10 -17.95 3.78
N PHE A 24 -6.14 -16.62 3.75
CA PHE A 24 -5.15 -15.78 3.09
C PHE A 24 -4.09 -15.23 4.05
N LYS A 25 -4.29 -15.41 5.36
CA LYS A 25 -3.39 -14.92 6.39
C LYS A 25 -2.34 -15.99 6.74
N GLY A 26 -1.11 -15.54 6.91
CA GLY A 26 0.00 -16.31 7.48
C GLY A 26 0.49 -15.68 8.79
N GLN A 27 1.50 -16.29 9.41
CA GLN A 27 2.04 -15.86 10.71
C GLN A 27 2.48 -14.39 10.74
N ASN A 28 3.01 -13.87 9.63
CA ASN A 28 3.57 -12.51 9.53
C ASN A 28 2.91 -11.63 8.44
N GLY A 29 1.69 -11.95 7.99
CA GLY A 29 1.03 -11.18 6.93
C GLY A 29 0.16 -12.04 6.02
N TRP A 30 0.33 -11.89 4.71
CA TRP A 30 -0.33 -12.72 3.71
C TRP A 30 0.49 -13.98 3.43
N ASN A 31 -0.17 -15.12 3.30
CA ASN A 31 0.46 -16.35 2.85
C ASN A 31 0.59 -16.38 1.31
N HIS A 32 1.11 -17.47 0.77
CA HIS A 32 1.31 -17.62 -0.68
C HIS A 32 0.02 -17.39 -1.47
N ASP A 33 -1.09 -17.99 -1.02
CA ASP A 33 -2.39 -17.96 -1.69
C ASP A 33 -3.06 -16.59 -1.56
N GLY A 34 -2.90 -15.94 -0.42
CA GLY A 34 -3.33 -14.56 -0.21
C GLY A 34 -2.66 -13.61 -1.19
N TRP A 35 -1.33 -13.71 -1.36
CA TRP A 35 -0.62 -12.90 -2.34
C TRP A 35 -1.00 -13.21 -3.78
N ASN A 36 -1.27 -14.47 -4.12
CA ASN A 36 -1.74 -14.82 -5.46
C ASN A 36 -3.12 -14.21 -5.73
N SER A 37 -4.05 -14.33 -4.79
CA SER A 37 -5.38 -13.72 -4.89
C SER A 37 -5.31 -12.19 -5.02
N ILE A 38 -4.50 -11.53 -4.19
CA ILE A 38 -4.28 -10.08 -4.24
C ILE A 38 -3.70 -9.67 -5.60
N THR A 39 -2.71 -10.40 -6.11
CA THR A 39 -2.07 -10.09 -7.41
C THR A 39 -3.06 -10.24 -8.55
N THR A 40 -3.85 -11.32 -8.56
CA THR A 40 -4.90 -11.54 -9.57
C THR A 40 -5.95 -10.44 -9.50
N LYS A 41 -6.52 -10.15 -8.32
CA LYS A 41 -7.55 -9.13 -8.15
C LYS A 41 -7.05 -7.73 -8.47
N PHE A 42 -5.80 -7.43 -8.14
CA PHE A 42 -5.18 -6.16 -8.51
C PHE A 42 -5.07 -6.02 -10.03
N ASN A 43 -4.57 -7.04 -10.72
CA ASN A 43 -4.44 -7.02 -12.18
C ASN A 43 -5.80 -7.12 -12.89
N GLU A 44 -6.84 -7.69 -12.28
CA GLU A 44 -8.22 -7.59 -12.78
C GLU A 44 -8.75 -6.16 -12.70
N LYS A 45 -8.48 -5.46 -11.59
CA LYS A 45 -8.91 -4.07 -11.37
C LYS A 45 -8.11 -3.08 -12.22
N PHE A 46 -6.84 -3.40 -12.48
CA PHE A 46 -5.94 -2.60 -13.31
C PHE A 46 -5.27 -3.48 -14.36
N PRO A 47 -6.00 -3.85 -15.43
CA PRO A 47 -5.50 -4.79 -16.45
C PRO A 47 -4.27 -4.28 -17.18
N LEU A 48 -4.12 -2.95 -17.30
CA LEU A 48 -2.95 -2.32 -17.91
C LEU A 48 -1.76 -2.21 -16.95
N ALA A 49 -1.94 -2.52 -15.66
CA ALA A 49 -0.92 -2.30 -14.65
C ALA A 49 0.15 -3.40 -14.62
N HIS A 50 -0.23 -4.64 -14.92
CA HIS A 50 0.65 -5.80 -15.05
C HIS A 50 1.75 -5.90 -13.97
N PHE A 51 1.45 -5.50 -12.73
CA PHE A 51 2.44 -5.56 -11.66
C PHE A 51 2.66 -7.01 -11.25
N SER A 52 3.93 -7.35 -11.01
CA SER A 52 4.30 -8.65 -10.47
C SER A 52 3.97 -8.73 -8.99
N LYS A 53 3.78 -9.96 -8.50
CA LYS A 53 3.60 -10.23 -7.06
C LYS A 53 4.70 -9.58 -6.20
N GLN A 54 5.95 -9.60 -6.65
CA GLN A 54 7.08 -9.00 -5.95
C GLN A 54 6.94 -7.46 -5.87
N GLN A 55 6.51 -6.80 -6.94
CA GLN A 55 6.29 -5.35 -6.94
C GLN A 55 5.17 -4.95 -5.97
N LEU A 56 4.09 -5.73 -5.89
CA LEU A 56 3.01 -5.50 -4.93
C LEU A 56 3.48 -5.72 -3.48
N GLN A 57 4.32 -6.72 -3.24
CA GLN A 57 4.91 -7.01 -1.93
C GLN A 57 5.84 -5.90 -1.45
N GLU A 58 6.73 -5.44 -2.34
CA GLU A 58 7.63 -4.33 -2.04
C GLU A 58 6.85 -3.06 -1.73
N LYS A 59 5.80 -2.77 -2.50
CA LYS A 59 4.95 -1.61 -2.26
C LYS A 59 4.20 -1.69 -0.94
N GLU A 60 3.72 -2.87 -0.55
CA GLU A 60 3.09 -3.06 0.76
C GLU A 60 4.07 -2.77 1.92
N ARG A 61 5.31 -3.23 1.78
CA ARG A 61 6.39 -2.96 2.75
C ARG A 61 6.68 -1.46 2.86
N GLU A 62 6.76 -0.76 1.73
CA GLU A 62 6.94 0.70 1.70
C GLU A 62 5.78 1.41 2.40
N LEU A 63 4.53 1.08 2.07
CA LEU A 63 3.33 1.69 2.67
C LEU A 63 3.28 1.48 4.19
N LYS A 64 3.62 0.27 4.67
CA LYS A 64 3.76 0.01 6.11
C LYS A 64 4.87 0.83 6.75
N GLY A 65 6.00 0.99 6.04
CA GLY A 65 7.12 1.83 6.48
C GLY A 65 6.68 3.28 6.65
N TYR A 66 6.03 3.86 5.64
CA TYR A 66 5.51 5.23 5.71
C TYR A 66 4.51 5.41 6.85
N TYR A 67 3.56 4.48 7.00
CA TYR A 67 2.61 4.52 8.12
C TYR A 67 3.32 4.46 9.48
N LYS A 68 4.34 3.61 9.62
CA LYS A 68 5.12 3.50 10.85
C LYS A 68 5.84 4.82 11.15
N THR A 69 6.51 5.41 10.16
CA THR A 69 7.22 6.69 10.31
C THR A 69 6.25 7.80 10.71
N ILE A 70 5.11 7.95 10.01
CA ILE A 70 4.09 8.95 10.34
C ILE A 70 3.58 8.75 11.77
N ARG A 71 3.29 7.51 12.17
CA ARG A 71 2.82 7.17 13.51
C ARG A 71 3.87 7.45 14.59
N ASP A 72 5.14 7.17 14.31
CA ASP A 72 6.22 7.38 15.27
C ASP A 72 6.50 8.90 15.40
N SER A 73 6.49 9.67 14.31
CA SER A 73 6.51 11.15 14.35
C SER A 73 5.28 11.74 15.07
N ARG A 74 4.10 11.11 14.96
CA ARG A 74 2.88 11.48 15.70
C ARG A 74 3.01 11.29 17.22
N LYS A 75 3.83 10.34 17.70
CA LYS A 75 4.11 10.21 19.14
C LYS A 75 4.95 11.35 19.68
N GLU A 76 5.75 11.98 18.81
CA GLU A 76 6.59 13.13 19.15
C GLU A 76 5.85 14.49 19.00
N SER A 77 4.73 14.54 18.27
CA SER A 77 4.03 15.79 17.94
C SER A 77 2.55 15.79 18.38
N ARG A 78 2.20 16.70 19.30
CA ARG A 78 0.83 16.90 19.88
C ARG A 78 -0.12 17.65 18.92
N VAL A 79 -0.09 17.38 17.62
CA VAL A 79 -0.90 18.13 16.64
C VAL A 79 -1.73 17.13 15.84
N GLY A 80 -3.05 17.36 15.83
CA GLY A 80 -3.99 16.55 15.04
C GLY A 80 -3.67 16.64 13.56
N TRP A 81 -4.24 15.75 12.74
CA TRP A 81 -4.84 16.06 11.44
C TRP A 81 -5.13 14.82 10.57
N ASN A 82 -6.17 15.01 9.74
CA ASN A 82 -6.76 14.30 8.58
C ASN A 82 -6.61 12.76 8.41
N ASP A 83 -7.66 12.06 8.84
CA ASP A 83 -7.85 10.59 8.81
C ASP A 83 -8.08 9.95 7.43
N THR A 84 -8.29 10.73 6.37
CA THR A 84 -8.84 10.16 5.13
C THR A 84 -7.78 9.57 4.19
N LEU A 85 -6.52 10.00 4.30
CA LEU A 85 -5.47 9.61 3.33
C LEU A 85 -4.14 9.18 3.95
N CYS A 86 -3.80 9.57 5.20
CA CYS A 86 -2.55 9.20 5.91
C CYS A 86 -1.28 9.09 5.02
N MET A 87 -1.19 9.93 3.98
CA MET A 87 -0.08 9.99 3.05
C MET A 87 0.51 11.40 3.14
N VAL A 88 1.79 11.47 3.47
CA VAL A 88 2.58 12.66 3.19
C VAL A 88 2.72 12.70 1.67
N LEU A 89 2.04 13.65 1.03
CA LEU A 89 2.38 14.06 -0.33
C LEU A 89 3.79 14.64 -0.24
N ALA A 90 4.80 13.84 -0.59
CA ALA A 90 6.10 14.41 -0.92
C ALA A 90 5.87 15.19 -2.23
N GLU A 91 6.02 16.51 -2.16
CA GLU A 91 5.95 17.38 -3.32
C GLU A 91 6.93 16.85 -4.39
N PRO A 92 6.55 16.79 -5.68
CA PRO A 92 7.51 16.53 -6.72
C PRO A 92 8.53 17.66 -6.67
N GLU A 93 9.77 17.31 -6.32
CA GLU A 93 10.91 18.22 -6.29
C GLU A 93 11.13 18.75 -7.73
N VAL A 94 10.48 19.87 -8.04
CA VAL A 94 10.74 20.62 -9.26
C VAL A 94 12.05 21.35 -9.01
N TRP A 95 13.18 20.74 -9.37
CA TRP A 95 14.43 21.49 -9.51
C TRP A 95 14.29 22.40 -10.74
N PRO A 96 14.26 23.74 -10.58
CA PRO A 96 14.39 24.62 -11.73
C PRO A 96 15.86 24.61 -12.17
N SER A 97 16.08 24.36 -13.47
CA SER A 97 17.36 24.56 -14.16
C SER A 97 17.75 26.03 -14.22
#